data_AF-A0A4Z0BLF9-F1
#
_entry.id   AF-A0A4Z0BLF9-F1
#
_cell.length_a   1.000
_cell.length_b   1.000
_cell.length_c   1.000
_cell.angle_alpha   90.00
_cell.angle_beta   90.00
_cell.angle_gamma   90.00
#
_symmetry.space_group_name_H-M   'P 1'
#
loop_
_entity.id
_entity.type
_entity.pdbx_description
1 polymer ?
#
loop_
_entity_poly.entity_id
_entity_poly.type
_entity_poly.pdbx_seq_one_letter_code
_entity_poly.pdbx_strand_id
1 'polypeptide(L)'
;MAHRFKLYEIDRQTLKLIVGVIALSLPWLTNYFAGGQLDSISASYHAGGWARDILVGFLFAICAFLLAYNGEGTLEMVMSKVAALAALGVAMFPCECGGRDQIIRGVHGASAAVMFLVLAGFCLVFYGRAKAKPGPQARVRGGIYLACAAAILGSIAVIGYDQLTGGSLRNDGVPTLVFRGEAVGLVAFGVSWLVASRVLPLLTADHERVRLLSHESADAAAAGTRPATP
;
A
#
# COMPACT_ATOMS: atom_id res chain seq x y z
N MET A 1 -30.41 26.08 -13.34
CA MET A 1 -30.17 25.18 -12.20
C MET A 1 -28.98 24.30 -12.54
N ALA A 2 -27.81 24.55 -11.94
CA ALA A 2 -26.65 23.68 -12.12
C ALA A 2 -26.90 22.39 -11.32
N HIS A 3 -27.16 21.28 -12.03
CA HIS A 3 -27.23 19.96 -11.41
C HIS A 3 -25.82 19.61 -10.91
N ARG A 4 -25.52 19.93 -9.64
CA ARG A 4 -24.31 19.45 -8.98
C ARG A 4 -24.44 17.95 -8.87
N PHE A 5 -23.82 17.21 -9.79
CA PHE A 5 -23.55 15.79 -9.56
C PHE A 5 -22.82 15.69 -8.22
N LYS A 6 -23.45 15.04 -7.23
CA LYS A 6 -22.72 14.50 -6.09
C LYS A 6 -21.83 13.42 -6.67
N LEU A 7 -20.56 13.77 -6.96
CA LEU A 7 -19.56 12.79 -7.31
C LEU A 7 -19.42 11.87 -6.09
N TYR A 8 -19.92 10.65 -6.21
CA TYR A 8 -19.71 9.62 -5.20
C TYR A 8 -18.23 9.24 -5.27
N GLU A 9 -17.46 9.75 -4.32
CA GLU A 9 -16.07 9.32 -4.09
C GLU A 9 -16.09 7.95 -3.42
N ILE A 10 -15.22 7.03 -3.85
CA ILE A 10 -15.03 5.76 -3.14
C ILE A 10 -14.55 6.11 -1.72
N ASP A 11 -15.22 5.56 -0.72
CA ASP A 11 -14.89 5.80 0.68
C ASP A 11 -13.39 5.58 0.95
N ARG A 12 -12.71 6.62 1.44
CA ARG A 12 -11.26 6.62 1.64
C ARG A 12 -10.80 5.59 2.66
N GLN A 13 -11.63 5.24 3.63
CA GLN A 13 -11.33 4.18 4.60
C GLN A 13 -11.34 2.81 3.92
N THR A 14 -12.28 2.59 3.01
CA THR A 14 -12.37 1.40 2.14
C THR A 14 -11.16 1.32 1.22
N LEU A 15 -10.74 2.43 0.59
CA LEU A 15 -9.52 2.48 -0.21
C LEU A 15 -8.29 2.11 0.63
N LYS A 16 -8.18 2.64 1.87
CA LYS A 16 -7.09 2.29 2.79
C LYS A 16 -7.07 0.80 3.15
N LEU A 17 -8.24 0.23 3.39
CA LEU A 17 -8.40 -1.19 3.69
C LEU A 17 -7.93 -2.05 2.52
N ILE A 18 -8.47 -1.82 1.32
CA ILE A 18 -8.19 -2.64 0.13
C ILE A 18 -6.70 -2.57 -0.23
N VAL A 19 -6.15 -1.36 -0.35
CA VAL A 19 -4.72 -1.18 -0.68
C VAL A 19 -3.82 -1.76 0.42
N GLY A 20 -4.20 -1.63 1.69
CA GLY A 20 -3.48 -2.23 2.81
C GLY A 20 -3.43 -3.77 2.74
N VAL A 21 -4.56 -4.41 2.40
CA VAL A 21 -4.63 -5.88 2.20
C VAL A 21 -3.79 -6.33 1.01
N ILE A 22 -3.86 -5.60 -0.11
CA ILE A 22 -3.06 -5.90 -1.30
C ILE A 22 -1.57 -5.83 -0.96
N ALA A 23 -1.11 -4.74 -0.31
CA ALA A 23 0.29 -4.59 0.06
C ALA A 23 0.78 -5.66 1.04
N LEU A 24 -0.05 -6.01 2.04
CA LEU A 24 0.31 -7.03 3.03
C LEU A 24 0.45 -8.43 2.41
N SER A 25 -0.36 -8.75 1.41
CA SER A 25 -0.41 -10.08 0.79
C SER A 25 0.57 -10.25 -0.38
N LEU A 26 0.90 -9.16 -1.09
CA LEU A 26 1.72 -9.19 -2.31
C LEU A 26 3.04 -9.99 -2.20
N PRO A 27 3.94 -9.75 -1.22
CA PRO A 27 5.21 -10.49 -1.15
C PRO A 27 5.02 -12.00 -0.95
N TRP A 28 3.99 -12.40 -0.20
CA TRP A 28 3.76 -13.81 0.12
C TRP A 28 3.15 -14.56 -1.05
N LEU A 29 2.17 -13.95 -1.72
CA LEU A 29 1.52 -14.56 -2.89
C LEU A 29 2.51 -14.72 -4.04
N THR A 30 3.26 -13.66 -4.36
CA THR A 30 4.27 -13.70 -5.43
C THR A 30 5.32 -14.79 -5.21
N ASN A 31 5.89 -14.86 -3.99
CA ASN A 31 6.86 -15.90 -3.64
C ASN A 31 6.26 -17.31 -3.63
N TYR A 32 5.04 -17.48 -3.12
CA TYR A 32 4.37 -18.78 -3.11
C TYR A 32 4.11 -19.31 -4.53
N PHE A 33 3.57 -18.46 -5.41
CA PHE A 33 3.25 -18.84 -6.79
C PHE A 33 4.47 -18.92 -7.72
N ALA A 34 5.62 -18.40 -7.29
CA ALA A 34 6.88 -18.59 -8.01
C ALA A 34 7.48 -20.00 -7.85
N GLY A 35 7.01 -20.79 -6.87
CA GLY A 35 7.50 -22.15 -6.64
C GLY A 35 8.92 -22.23 -6.07
N GLY A 36 9.47 -21.10 -5.58
CA GLY A 36 10.83 -20.99 -5.08
C GLY A 36 11.06 -19.64 -4.42
N GLN A 37 12.23 -19.46 -3.83
CA GLN A 37 12.57 -18.22 -3.15
C GLN A 37 13.00 -17.15 -4.17
N LEU A 38 12.24 -16.06 -4.26
CA LEU A 38 12.55 -14.95 -5.17
C LEU A 38 13.67 -14.06 -4.62
N ASP A 39 14.52 -13.55 -5.51
CA ASP A 39 15.56 -12.56 -5.16
C ASP A 39 14.98 -11.17 -4.85
N SER A 40 13.86 -10.83 -5.51
CA SER A 40 13.05 -9.64 -5.29
C SER A 40 11.58 -9.95 -5.61
N ILE A 41 10.63 -9.18 -5.07
CA ILE A 41 9.21 -9.30 -5.42
C ILE A 41 9.03 -9.12 -6.93
N SER A 42 9.78 -8.18 -7.52
CA SER A 42 9.75 -7.92 -8.95
C SER A 42 10.36 -9.05 -9.79
N ALA A 43 11.16 -9.96 -9.22
CA ALA A 43 11.62 -11.16 -9.93
C ALA A 43 10.45 -12.07 -10.37
N SER A 44 9.25 -11.86 -9.83
CA SER A 44 8.01 -12.49 -10.30
C SER A 44 7.75 -12.29 -11.80
N TYR A 45 8.22 -11.17 -12.40
CA TYR A 45 8.16 -10.97 -13.86
C TYR A 45 8.77 -12.14 -14.64
N HIS A 46 9.88 -12.64 -14.11
CA HIS A 46 10.74 -13.62 -14.76
C HIS A 46 10.42 -15.04 -14.34
N ALA A 47 9.86 -15.23 -13.14
CA ALA A 47 9.22 -16.48 -12.74
C ALA A 47 7.99 -16.80 -13.63
N GLY A 48 7.29 -15.75 -14.11
CA GLY A 48 6.16 -15.90 -15.02
C GLY A 48 4.92 -16.48 -14.33
N GLY A 49 3.98 -16.98 -15.15
CA GLY A 49 2.73 -17.58 -14.69
C GLY A 49 1.97 -16.73 -13.67
N TRP A 50 1.47 -17.38 -12.63
CA TRP A 50 0.67 -16.77 -11.57
C TRP A 50 1.43 -15.72 -10.77
N ALA A 51 2.74 -15.89 -10.54
CA ALA A 51 3.54 -14.92 -9.78
C ALA A 51 3.57 -13.55 -10.49
N ARG A 52 3.84 -13.55 -11.80
CA ARG A 52 3.78 -12.33 -12.62
C ARG A 52 2.39 -11.73 -12.64
N ASP A 53 1.37 -12.54 -12.89
CA ASP A 53 0.01 -12.04 -13.08
C ASP A 53 -0.54 -11.42 -11.78
N ILE A 54 -0.20 -11.99 -10.62
CA ILE A 54 -0.49 -11.40 -9.30
C ILE A 54 0.25 -10.08 -9.11
N LEU A 55 1.56 -10.03 -9.39
CA LEU A 55 2.36 -8.81 -9.26
C LEU A 55 1.76 -7.68 -10.09
N VAL A 56 1.58 -7.90 -11.39
CA VAL A 56 1.09 -6.90 -12.33
C VAL A 56 -0.34 -6.50 -11.98
N GLY A 57 -1.23 -7.47 -11.76
CA GLY A 57 -2.63 -7.20 -11.43
C GLY A 57 -2.80 -6.37 -10.15
N PHE A 58 -2.05 -6.70 -9.09
CA PHE A 58 -2.11 -5.97 -7.82
C PHE A 58 -1.55 -4.55 -7.95
N LEU A 59 -0.49 -4.32 -8.72
CA LEU A 59 0.05 -2.99 -8.96
C LEU A 59 -0.88 -2.11 -9.79
N PHE A 60 -1.58 -2.68 -10.79
CA PHE A 60 -2.63 -1.97 -11.51
C PHE A 60 -3.81 -1.61 -10.61
N ALA A 61 -4.23 -2.52 -9.72
CA ALA A 61 -5.27 -2.24 -8.73
C ALA A 61 -4.84 -1.12 -7.77
N ILE A 62 -3.61 -1.17 -7.23
CA ILE A 62 -3.04 -0.12 -6.38
C ILE A 62 -3.02 1.23 -7.12
N CYS A 63 -2.58 1.25 -8.39
CA CYS A 63 -2.58 2.46 -9.21
C CYS A 63 -3.99 3.07 -9.31
N ALA A 64 -4.99 2.26 -9.67
CA ALA A 64 -6.38 2.72 -9.78
C ALA A 64 -6.92 3.27 -8.44
N PHE A 65 -6.70 2.55 -7.34
CA PHE A 65 -7.18 2.98 -6.01
C PHE A 65 -6.46 4.23 -5.49
N LEU A 66 -5.16 4.38 -5.76
CA LEU A 66 -4.41 5.59 -5.37
C LEU A 66 -4.77 6.79 -6.26
N LEU A 67 -5.11 6.58 -7.53
CA LEU A 67 -5.72 7.61 -8.39
C LEU A 67 -7.09 8.06 -7.86
N ALA A 68 -7.87 7.16 -7.27
CA ALA A 68 -9.14 7.51 -6.62
C ALA A 68 -8.94 8.17 -5.25
N TYR A 69 -7.86 7.84 -4.52
CA TYR A 69 -7.61 8.36 -3.18
C TYR A 69 -7.16 9.83 -3.20
N ASN A 70 -7.91 10.71 -2.52
CA ASN A 70 -7.55 12.13 -2.36
C ASN A 70 -7.07 12.50 -0.95
N GLY A 71 -7.17 11.59 0.02
CA GLY A 71 -6.72 11.81 1.40
C GLY A 71 -7.53 12.86 2.18
N GLU A 72 -6.92 13.46 3.20
CA GLU A 72 -7.54 14.56 3.99
C GLU A 72 -7.06 15.95 3.56
N GLY A 73 -6.07 16.05 2.66
CA GLY A 73 -5.56 17.33 2.17
C GLY A 73 -4.66 17.19 0.95
N THR A 74 -4.25 18.33 0.38
CA THR A 74 -3.51 18.40 -0.90
C THR A 74 -2.21 17.59 -0.90
N LEU A 75 -1.49 17.55 0.22
CA LEU A 75 -0.27 16.75 0.33
C LEU A 75 -0.54 15.25 0.08
N GLU A 76 -1.54 14.68 0.76
CA GLU A 76 -1.91 13.26 0.58
C GLU A 76 -2.42 12.99 -0.83
N MET A 77 -3.16 13.94 -1.43
CA MET A 77 -3.64 13.85 -2.81
C MET A 77 -2.47 13.79 -3.80
N VAL A 78 -1.49 14.71 -3.69
CA VAL A 78 -0.33 14.72 -4.58
C VAL A 78 0.48 13.45 -4.40
N MET A 79 0.74 13.06 -3.15
CA MET A 79 1.44 11.81 -2.83
C MET A 79 0.74 10.60 -3.44
N SER A 80 -0.58 10.50 -3.37
CA SER A 80 -1.30 9.36 -3.94
C SER A 80 -1.17 9.31 -5.46
N LYS A 81 -1.22 10.45 -6.16
CA LYS A 81 -1.04 10.46 -7.63
C LYS A 81 0.39 10.09 -8.01
N VAL A 82 1.39 10.58 -7.28
CA VAL A 82 2.79 10.20 -7.50
C VAL A 82 2.99 8.70 -7.26
N ALA A 83 2.45 8.16 -6.16
CA ALA A 83 2.52 6.73 -5.87
C ALA A 83 1.77 5.88 -6.92
N ALA A 84 0.64 6.35 -7.45
CA ALA A 84 -0.08 5.65 -8.50
C ALA A 84 0.74 5.55 -9.79
N LEU A 85 1.34 6.67 -10.23
CA LEU A 85 2.23 6.68 -11.40
C LEU A 85 3.48 5.82 -11.17
N ALA A 86 4.04 5.84 -9.96
CA ALA A 86 5.16 4.98 -9.59
C ALA A 86 4.77 3.50 -9.63
N ALA A 87 3.62 3.12 -9.07
CA ALA A 87 3.10 1.75 -9.13
C ALA A 87 2.86 1.30 -10.57
N LEU A 88 2.32 2.17 -11.43
CA LEU A 88 2.16 1.89 -12.86
C LEU A 88 3.53 1.67 -13.55
N GLY A 89 4.54 2.47 -13.20
CA GLY A 89 5.91 2.27 -13.67
C GLY A 89 6.47 0.90 -13.26
N VAL A 90 6.30 0.49 -12.01
CA VAL A 90 6.70 -0.86 -11.55
C VAL A 90 5.92 -1.96 -12.30
N ALA A 91 4.63 -1.72 -12.61
CA ALA A 91 3.74 -2.68 -13.29
C ALA A 91 3.98 -2.82 -14.80
N MET A 92 4.53 -1.80 -15.45
CA MET A 92 4.73 -1.79 -16.91
C MET A 92 6.17 -2.07 -17.32
N PHE A 93 7.14 -1.83 -16.44
CA PHE A 93 8.56 -1.99 -16.74
C PHE A 93 9.14 -3.12 -15.87
N PRO A 94 9.53 -4.28 -16.45
CA PRO A 94 10.16 -5.36 -15.71
C PRO A 94 11.51 -4.98 -15.07
N CYS A 95 11.88 -5.63 -13.97
CA CYS A 95 13.16 -5.42 -13.30
C CYS A 95 14.32 -6.15 -14.00
N GLU A 96 15.54 -5.62 -13.83
CA GLU A 96 16.80 -6.32 -14.14
C GLU A 96 17.18 -7.24 -12.97
N CYS A 97 16.44 -8.33 -12.84
CA CYS A 97 16.67 -9.34 -11.83
C CYS A 97 17.12 -10.63 -12.52
N GLY A 98 18.16 -11.29 -12.02
CA GLY A 98 18.64 -12.56 -12.58
C GLY A 98 19.22 -12.46 -13.99
N GLY A 99 19.82 -11.31 -14.36
CA GLY A 99 20.52 -11.12 -15.64
C GLY A 99 19.60 -10.96 -16.86
N ARG A 100 18.35 -10.55 -16.66
CA ARG A 100 17.36 -10.35 -17.73
C ARG A 100 17.14 -8.87 -18.04
N ASP A 101 16.91 -8.58 -19.32
CA ASP A 101 16.89 -7.21 -19.83
C ASP A 101 15.68 -6.39 -19.37
N GLN A 102 15.92 -5.09 -19.12
CA GLN A 102 14.88 -4.09 -18.92
C GLN A 102 14.39 -3.56 -20.27
N ILE A 103 13.10 -3.23 -20.36
CA ILE A 103 12.57 -2.50 -21.54
C ILE A 103 13.22 -1.12 -21.63
N ILE A 104 13.23 -0.39 -20.51
CA ILE A 104 13.91 0.91 -20.38
C ILE A 104 14.75 0.87 -19.10
N ARG A 105 16.07 0.97 -19.27
CA ARG A 105 17.03 0.87 -18.17
C ARG A 105 16.77 1.93 -17.09
N GLY A 106 16.64 1.47 -15.85
CA GLY A 106 16.49 2.29 -14.66
C GLY A 106 15.05 2.70 -14.31
N VAL A 107 14.08 2.56 -15.23
CA VAL A 107 12.70 3.01 -14.98
C VAL A 107 12.06 2.20 -13.86
N HIS A 108 12.17 0.87 -13.88
CA HIS A 108 11.64 0.02 -12.81
C HIS A 108 12.20 0.42 -11.44
N GLY A 109 13.53 0.52 -11.33
CA GLY A 109 14.21 0.86 -10.09
C GLY A 109 13.85 2.25 -9.57
N ALA A 110 13.78 3.25 -10.46
CA ALA A 110 13.35 4.61 -10.09
C ALA A 110 11.89 4.65 -9.64
N SER A 111 11.00 3.97 -10.35
CA SER A 111 9.59 3.84 -9.97
C SER A 111 9.42 3.15 -8.61
N ALA A 112 10.14 2.06 -8.37
CA ALA A 112 10.11 1.35 -7.08
C ALA A 112 10.63 2.23 -5.93
N ALA A 113 11.75 2.95 -6.14
CA ALA A 113 12.29 3.86 -5.14
C ALA A 113 11.30 4.99 -4.81
N VAL A 114 10.71 5.64 -5.82
CA VAL A 114 9.69 6.68 -5.62
C VAL A 114 8.48 6.10 -4.88
N MET A 115 8.00 4.92 -5.28
CA MET A 115 6.87 4.27 -4.64
C MET A 115 7.14 4.08 -3.14
N PHE A 116 8.23 3.40 -2.77
CA PHE A 116 8.56 3.12 -1.37
C PHE A 116 8.79 4.40 -0.53
N LEU A 117 9.41 5.43 -1.11
CA LEU A 117 9.55 6.73 -0.44
C LEU A 117 8.19 7.38 -0.14
N VAL A 118 7.25 7.32 -1.09
CA VAL A 118 5.89 7.85 -0.86
C VAL A 118 5.14 7.00 0.17
N LEU A 119 5.30 5.67 0.18
CA LEU A 119 4.71 4.80 1.20
C LEU A 119 5.21 5.16 2.61
N ALA A 120 6.51 5.40 2.76
CA ALA A 120 7.09 5.91 4.02
C ALA A 120 6.51 7.28 4.38
N GLY A 121 6.38 8.18 3.40
CA GLY A 121 5.74 9.49 3.57
C GLY A 121 4.32 9.38 4.13
N PHE A 122 3.49 8.48 3.60
CA PHE A 122 2.13 8.27 4.12
C PHE A 122 2.15 7.86 5.60
N CYS A 123 3.07 6.97 5.98
CA CYS A 123 3.25 6.57 7.38
C CYS A 123 3.63 7.78 8.26
N LEU A 124 4.50 8.67 7.79
CA LEU A 124 4.87 9.89 8.51
C LEU A 124 3.72 10.89 8.63
N VAL A 125 2.91 11.07 7.58
CA VAL A 125 1.69 11.90 7.63
C VAL A 125 0.71 11.33 8.67
N PHE A 126 0.52 10.02 8.69
CA PHE A 126 -0.38 9.36 9.64
C PHE A 126 0.13 9.48 11.08
N TYR A 127 1.44 9.37 11.27
CA TYR A 127 2.12 9.64 12.54
C TYR A 127 1.88 11.07 13.02
N GLY A 128 2.08 12.08 12.16
CA GLY A 128 1.84 13.48 12.51
C GLY A 128 0.41 13.73 12.99
N ARG A 129 -0.58 13.14 12.32
CA ARG A 129 -2.00 13.21 12.73
C ARG A 129 -2.27 12.52 14.06
N ALA A 130 -1.68 11.35 14.28
CA ALA A 130 -1.83 10.63 15.53
C ALA A 130 -1.22 11.42 16.70
N LYS A 131 -0.06 12.03 16.51
CA LYS A 131 0.62 12.86 17.51
C LYS A 131 -0.16 14.12 17.89
N ALA A 132 -0.92 14.69 16.96
CA ALA A 132 -1.75 15.87 17.20
C ALA A 132 -3.01 15.60 18.05
N LYS A 133 -3.36 14.33 18.31
CA LYS A 133 -4.53 13.95 19.10
C LYS A 133 -4.13 13.48 20.51
N PRO A 134 -4.85 13.89 21.57
CA PRO A 134 -4.63 13.35 22.91
C PRO A 134 -5.20 11.92 23.04
N GLY A 135 -4.71 11.17 24.03
CA GLY A 135 -5.26 9.87 24.42
C GLY A 135 -4.37 8.65 24.10
N PRO A 136 -4.57 7.52 24.82
CA PRO A 136 -3.73 6.34 24.68
C PRO A 136 -3.84 5.67 23.31
N GLN A 137 -5.04 5.61 22.71
CA GLN A 137 -5.23 5.01 21.38
C GLN A 137 -4.49 5.79 20.29
N ALA A 138 -4.44 7.13 20.40
CA ALA A 138 -3.69 7.97 19.46
C ALA A 138 -2.17 7.69 19.56
N ARG A 139 -1.64 7.52 20.77
CA ARG A 139 -0.22 7.18 21.01
C ARG A 139 0.14 5.82 20.41
N VAL A 140 -0.70 4.80 20.61
CA VAL A 140 -0.48 3.46 20.05
C VAL A 140 -0.42 3.52 18.51
N ARG A 141 -1.41 4.15 17.87
CA ARG A 141 -1.41 4.31 16.41
C ARG A 141 -0.21 5.09 15.92
N GLY A 142 0.16 6.17 16.61
CA GLY A 142 1.35 6.95 16.31
C GLY A 142 2.63 6.11 16.35
N GLY A 143 2.79 5.28 17.38
CA GLY A 143 3.91 4.34 17.49
C GLY A 143 3.96 3.35 16.32
N ILE A 144 2.82 2.77 15.94
CA ILE A 144 2.73 1.87 14.78
C ILE A 144 3.17 2.60 13.50
N TYR A 145 2.65 3.79 13.23
CA TYR A 145 2.99 4.55 12.02
C TYR A 145 4.48 4.91 11.96
N LEU A 146 5.07 5.32 13.09
CA LEU A 146 6.50 5.63 13.16
C LEU A 146 7.37 4.40 12.95
N ALA A 147 7.01 3.26 13.56
CA ALA A 147 7.71 2.00 13.36
C ALA A 147 7.64 1.54 11.89
N CYS A 148 6.48 1.67 11.26
CA CYS A 148 6.31 1.34 9.84
C CYS A 148 7.16 2.26 8.94
N ALA A 149 7.16 3.58 9.19
CA ALA A 149 8.00 4.51 8.44
C ALA A 149 9.50 4.17 8.60
N ALA A 150 9.94 3.88 9.83
CA ALA A 150 11.33 3.51 10.10
C ALA A 150 11.72 2.19 9.41
N ALA A 151 10.83 1.19 9.40
CA ALA A 151 11.07 -0.08 8.72
C ALA A 151 11.20 0.09 7.19
N ILE A 152 10.36 0.91 6.57
CA ILE A 152 10.43 1.21 5.13
C ILE A 152 11.73 1.96 4.81
N LEU A 153 12.03 3.05 5.54
CA LEU A 153 13.24 3.85 5.30
C LEU A 153 14.52 3.04 5.57
N GLY A 154 14.52 2.20 6.60
CA GLY A 154 15.61 1.27 6.89
C GLY A 154 15.82 0.26 5.75
N SER A 155 14.73 -0.29 5.20
CA SER A 155 14.81 -1.22 4.06
C SER A 155 15.40 -0.54 2.82
N ILE A 156 14.95 0.69 2.51
CA ILE A 156 15.50 1.50 1.41
C ILE A 156 17.00 1.76 1.63
N ALA A 157 17.39 2.16 2.85
CA ALA A 157 18.78 2.47 3.17
C ALA A 157 19.69 1.23 3.06
N VAL A 158 19.25 0.07 3.55
CA VAL A 158 20.01 -1.19 3.48
C VAL A 158 20.17 -1.66 2.03
N ILE A 159 19.08 -1.68 1.25
CA ILE A 159 19.14 -2.06 -0.18
C ILE A 159 20.02 -1.07 -0.95
N GLY A 160 19.86 0.24 -0.71
CA GLY A 160 20.65 1.27 -1.35
C GLY A 160 22.15 1.15 -1.03
N TYR A 161 22.49 0.90 0.23
CA TYR A 161 23.88 0.66 0.64
C TYR A 161 24.48 -0.59 -0.03
N ASP A 162 23.74 -1.70 -0.07
CA ASP A 162 24.20 -2.93 -0.75
C ASP A 162 24.43 -2.68 -2.25
N GLN A 163 23.56 -1.93 -2.91
CA GLN A 163 23.73 -1.56 -4.32
C GLN A 163 24.96 -0.67 -4.55
N LEU A 164 25.24 0.29 -3.67
CA LEU A 164 26.38 1.20 -3.78
C LEU A 164 27.73 0.53 -3.46
N THR A 165 27.73 -0.55 -2.69
CA THR A 165 28.92 -1.31 -2.31
C THR A 165 29.18 -2.53 -3.20
N GLY A 166 28.48 -2.64 -4.33
CA GLY A 166 28.66 -3.75 -5.27
C GLY A 166 28.12 -5.09 -4.77
N GLY A 167 27.16 -5.08 -3.85
CA GLY A 167 26.50 -6.28 -3.33
C GLY A 167 27.20 -6.95 -2.16
N SER A 168 28.01 -6.23 -1.35
CA SER A 168 28.71 -6.85 -0.21
C SER A 168 27.75 -7.64 0.69
N LEU A 169 26.59 -7.10 1.05
CA LEU A 169 25.66 -7.79 1.97
C LEU A 169 25.02 -9.02 1.32
N ARG A 170 24.67 -8.96 0.03
CA ARG A 170 24.10 -10.13 -0.67
C ARG A 170 25.13 -11.23 -0.90
N ASN A 171 26.38 -10.85 -1.20
CA ASN A 171 27.49 -11.76 -1.48
C ASN A 171 28.05 -12.38 -0.19
N ASP A 172 27.96 -11.68 0.94
CA ASP A 172 28.52 -12.10 2.23
C ASP A 172 27.53 -12.88 3.11
N GLY A 173 26.35 -13.27 2.59
CA GLY A 173 25.46 -14.23 3.26
C GLY A 173 23.96 -13.91 3.30
N VAL A 174 23.49 -12.86 2.61
CA VAL A 174 22.04 -12.52 2.54
C VAL A 174 21.53 -12.52 1.10
N PRO A 175 21.42 -13.68 0.43
CA PRO A 175 21.14 -13.76 -1.01
C PRO A 175 19.78 -13.15 -1.41
N THR A 176 18.80 -13.12 -0.51
CA THR A 176 17.44 -12.58 -0.74
C THR A 176 17.21 -11.23 -0.07
N LEU A 177 18.27 -10.45 0.12
CA LEU A 177 18.23 -9.15 0.81
C LEU A 177 17.18 -8.20 0.22
N VAL A 178 17.14 -8.10 -1.12
CA VAL A 178 16.21 -7.22 -1.83
C VAL A 178 14.77 -7.64 -1.58
N PHE A 179 14.43 -8.92 -1.79
CA PHE A 179 13.12 -9.46 -1.46
C PHE A 179 12.71 -9.18 -0.01
N ARG A 180 13.61 -9.42 0.96
CA ARG A 180 13.31 -9.19 2.38
C ARG A 180 13.04 -7.72 2.67
N GLY A 181 13.83 -6.80 2.13
CA GLY A 181 13.62 -5.37 2.32
C GLY A 181 12.33 -4.87 1.64
N GLU A 182 12.04 -5.35 0.44
CA GLU A 182 10.78 -5.04 -0.25
C GLU A 182 9.57 -5.58 0.53
N ALA A 183 9.63 -6.82 1.01
CA ALA A 183 8.58 -7.46 1.78
C ALA A 183 8.35 -6.74 3.12
N VAL A 184 9.42 -6.40 3.86
CA VAL A 184 9.33 -5.61 5.10
C VAL A 184 8.67 -4.26 4.83
N GLY A 185 9.07 -3.57 3.77
CA GLY A 185 8.49 -2.27 3.41
C GLY A 185 7.00 -2.36 3.06
N LEU A 186 6.59 -3.34 2.25
CA LEU A 186 5.18 -3.53 1.89
C LEU A 186 4.32 -4.00 3.07
N VAL A 187 4.83 -4.89 3.91
CA VAL A 187 4.14 -5.33 5.13
C VAL A 187 3.96 -4.16 6.11
N ALA A 188 5.02 -3.37 6.33
CA ALA A 188 4.95 -2.17 7.17
C ALA A 188 3.92 -1.16 6.64
N PHE A 189 3.95 -0.88 5.33
CA PHE A 189 2.96 -0.02 4.69
C PHE A 189 1.53 -0.59 4.82
N GLY A 190 1.34 -1.88 4.55
CA GLY A 190 0.06 -2.56 4.66
C GLY A 190 -0.52 -2.46 6.06
N VAL A 191 0.28 -2.74 7.10
CA VAL A 191 -0.13 -2.58 8.51
C VAL A 191 -0.52 -1.14 8.80
N SER A 192 0.28 -0.15 8.40
CA SER A 192 -0.02 1.27 8.58
C SER A 192 -1.36 1.66 7.94
N TRP A 193 -1.62 1.21 6.71
CA TRP A 193 -2.86 1.50 5.99
C TRP A 193 -4.08 0.78 6.58
N LEU A 194 -3.94 -0.46 7.04
CA LEU A 194 -4.99 -1.18 7.77
C LEU A 194 -5.36 -0.48 9.07
N VAL A 195 -4.38 -0.01 9.85
CA VAL A 195 -4.64 0.79 11.06
C VAL A 195 -5.31 2.12 10.72
N ALA A 196 -4.88 2.77 9.64
CA ALA A 196 -5.45 4.03 9.17
C ALA A 196 -6.86 3.91 8.57
N SER A 197 -7.28 2.71 8.16
CA SER A 197 -8.64 2.44 7.65
C SER A 197 -9.72 2.60 8.71
N ARG A 198 -9.38 2.45 10.00
CA ARG A 198 -10.34 2.53 11.13
C ARG A 198 -11.46 1.47 11.11
N VAL A 199 -11.28 0.40 10.32
CA VAL A 199 -12.24 -0.71 10.24
C VAL A 199 -11.97 -1.76 11.33
N LEU A 200 -10.72 -1.94 11.75
CA LEU A 200 -10.33 -2.96 12.73
C LEU A 200 -10.77 -2.59 14.16
N PRO A 201 -11.57 -3.44 14.84
CA PRO A 201 -12.16 -3.11 16.13
C PRO A 201 -11.15 -3.03 17.27
N LEU A 202 -10.05 -3.79 17.18
CA LEU A 202 -9.03 -3.90 18.23
C LEU A 202 -8.21 -2.61 18.42
N LEU A 203 -8.08 -1.78 17.39
CA LEU A 203 -7.18 -0.61 17.37
C LEU A 203 -7.91 0.72 17.18
N THR A 204 -9.24 0.68 17.04
CA THR A 204 -10.08 1.84 16.76
C THR A 204 -11.14 1.99 17.85
N ALA A 205 -11.15 3.13 18.53
CA ALA A 205 -12.19 3.48 19.49
C ALA A 205 -13.57 3.42 18.82
N ASP A 206 -14.61 2.99 19.54
CA ASP A 206 -15.93 2.71 18.94
C ASP A 206 -16.54 3.92 18.21
N HIS A 207 -16.29 5.14 18.70
CA HIS A 207 -16.75 6.38 18.06
C HIS A 207 -15.96 6.78 16.81
N GLU A 208 -14.74 6.26 16.62
CA GLU A 208 -13.93 6.47 15.41
C GLU A 208 -14.07 5.31 14.40
N ARG A 209 -14.82 4.26 14.74
CA ARG A 209 -14.93 3.04 13.95
C ARG A 209 -15.87 3.24 12.76
N VAL A 210 -15.38 2.90 11.57
CA VAL A 210 -16.21 2.88 10.37
C VAL A 210 -16.89 1.51 10.24
N ARG A 211 -18.22 1.51 10.14
CA ARG A 211 -19.03 0.31 9.92
C ARG A 211 -19.45 0.27 8.45
N LEU A 212 -18.74 -0.53 7.65
CA LEU A 212 -18.98 -0.60 6.20
C LEU A 212 -20.36 -1.15 5.82
N LEU A 213 -20.94 -2.01 6.67
CA LEU A 213 -22.21 -2.72 6.38
C LEU A 213 -23.44 -2.10 7.05
N SER A 214 -23.32 -1.01 7.82
CA SER A 214 -24.47 -0.46 8.56
C SER A 214 -25.42 0.39 7.71
N HIS A 215 -25.01 0.81 6.52
CA HIS A 215 -25.90 1.53 5.59
C HIS A 215 -27.05 0.65 5.09
N GLU A 216 -26.80 -0.65 4.90
CA GLU A 216 -27.80 -1.59 4.38
C GLU A 216 -28.97 -1.81 5.35
N SER A 217 -28.69 -1.80 6.66
CA SER A 217 -29.73 -1.94 7.70
C SER A 217 -30.66 -0.73 7.82
N ALA A 218 -30.17 0.48 7.53
CA ALA A 218 -30.97 1.70 7.60
C ALA A 218 -31.87 1.86 6.37
N ASP A 219 -31.35 1.55 5.18
CA ASP A 219 -32.10 1.61 3.93
C ASP A 219 -33.14 0.49 3.83
N ALA A 220 -32.84 -0.71 4.35
CA ALA A 220 -33.81 -1.80 4.47
C ALA A 220 -34.93 -1.49 5.48
N ALA A 221 -34.61 -0.84 6.61
CA ALA A 221 -35.61 -0.38 7.59
C ALA A 221 -36.48 0.77 7.06
N ALA A 222 -35.92 1.65 6.24
CA ALA A 222 -36.68 2.72 5.57
C ALA A 222 -37.57 2.19 4.42
N ALA A 223 -37.15 1.10 3.75
CA ALA A 223 -37.96 0.45 2.72
C ALA A 223 -39.15 -0.34 3.28
N GLY A 224 -39.04 -0.87 4.52
CA GLY A 224 -40.10 -1.62 5.20
C GLY A 224 -41.19 -0.78 5.86
N THR A 225 -41.07 0.55 5.88
CA THR A 225 -41.98 1.46 6.62
C THR A 225 -42.87 2.34 5.73
N ARG A 226 -42.95 2.09 4.40
CA ARG A 226 -43.96 2.78 3.57
C ARG A 226 -45.36 2.30 3.96
N PRO A 227 -46.24 3.16 4.52
CA PRO A 227 -47.64 2.78 4.69
C PRO A 227 -48.26 2.57 3.31
N ALA A 228 -49.01 1.47 3.15
CA ALA A 228 -49.88 1.30 2.00
C ALA A 228 -50.86 2.47 1.99
N THR A 229 -50.71 3.37 1.01
CA THR A 229 -51.70 4.43 0.77
C THR A 229 -52.97 3.78 0.22
N PRO A 230 -54.15 4.09 0.79
CA PRO A 230 -55.43 3.56 0.32
C PRO A 230 -55.80 4.05 -1.08
#